data_AF-G5H8X7-F1
#
_entry.id   AF-G5H8X7-F1
#
_cell.length_a   1.000
_cell.length_b   1.000
_cell.length_c   1.000
_cell.angle_alpha   90.00
_cell.angle_beta   90.00
_cell.angle_gamma   90.00
#
_symmetry.space_group_name_H-M   'P 1'
#
loop_
_entity.id
_entity.type
_entity.pdbx_description
1 polymer ?
#
loop_
_entity_poly.entity_id
_entity_poly.type
_entity_poly.pdbx_seq_one_letter_code
_entity_poly.pdbx_strand_id
1 'polypeptide(L)'
;MKTTYVLSVIVCGLLFTSCASIPMYSEHVYSIDFRKYSEQGFIITPTDNINREYTSLADIEMVFTFGYTEKKIVTRRGFSQSEVKDDLYIDKNTLRSKKPRGDNWFTPTPEYVLDQFVQYAKSIGADAIVNFKSIKIESYPGKVTLSGFAIKILD
;
A
#
# COMPACT_ATOMS: atom_id res chain seq x y z
N MET A 1 -38.35 28.04 38.55
CA MET A 1 -38.36 26.73 37.83
C MET A 1 -37.99 26.83 36.35
N LYS A 2 -38.31 27.90 35.61
CA LYS A 2 -37.97 27.98 34.16
C LYS A 2 -36.47 28.17 33.88
N THR A 3 -35.73 28.85 34.75
CA THR A 3 -34.30 29.17 34.57
C THR A 3 -33.37 27.97 34.68
N THR A 4 -33.71 26.96 35.48
CA THR A 4 -32.92 25.72 35.65
C THR A 4 -32.98 24.80 34.43
N TYR A 5 -34.11 24.75 33.71
CA TYR A 5 -34.22 23.97 32.47
C TYR A 5 -33.45 24.60 31.32
N VAL A 6 -33.43 25.94 31.25
CA VAL A 6 -32.64 26.66 30.24
C VAL A 6 -31.13 26.41 30.43
N LEU A 7 -30.66 26.42 31.68
CA LEU A 7 -29.26 26.15 32.00
C LEU A 7 -28.85 24.70 31.68
N SER A 8 -29.74 23.74 31.95
CA SER A 8 -29.53 22.32 31.60
C SER A 8 -29.43 22.10 30.08
N VAL A 9 -30.29 22.75 29.29
CA VAL A 9 -30.27 22.65 27.82
C VAL A 9 -28.99 23.26 27.23
N ILE A 10 -28.50 24.36 27.79
CA ILE A 10 -27.24 25.01 27.35
C ILE A 10 -26.03 24.11 27.66
N VAL A 11 -25.97 23.51 28.85
CA VAL A 11 -24.88 22.59 29.23
C VAL A 11 -24.90 21.33 28.36
N CYS A 12 -26.07 20.74 28.11
CA CYS A 12 -26.18 19.60 27.18
C CYS A 12 -25.75 19.98 25.77
N GLY A 13 -26.13 21.16 25.26
CA GLY A 13 -25.74 21.63 23.92
C GLY A 13 -24.21 21.76 23.74
N LEU A 14 -23.50 22.22 24.76
CA LEU A 14 -22.03 22.37 24.73
C LEU A 14 -21.28 21.02 24.79
N LEU A 15 -21.88 19.98 25.36
CA LEU A 15 -21.24 18.65 25.42
C LEU A 15 -21.29 17.91 24.07
N PHE A 16 -22.27 18.23 23.21
CA PHE A 16 -22.41 17.61 21.88
C PHE A 16 -21.55 18.27 20.79
N THR A 17 -20.88 19.40 21.05
CA THR A 17 -19.99 20.05 20.06
C THR A 17 -18.57 19.51 20.05
N SER A 18 -18.23 18.56 20.92
CA SER A 18 -16.86 18.02 21.07
C SER A 18 -16.42 17.04 19.97
N CYS A 19 -17.31 16.63 19.06
CA CYS A 19 -16.99 15.64 18.01
C CYS A 19 -16.58 16.25 16.66
N ALA A 20 -16.37 17.57 16.56
CA ALA A 20 -15.82 18.18 15.36
C ALA A 20 -14.29 18.09 15.39
N SER A 21 -13.75 16.93 15.03
CA SER A 21 -12.31 16.77 14.76
C SER A 21 -11.92 17.73 13.64
N ILE A 22 -11.25 18.84 13.98
CA ILE A 22 -10.71 19.76 12.98
C ILE A 22 -9.62 18.97 12.23
N PRO A 23 -9.73 18.77 10.90
CA PRO A 23 -8.70 18.07 10.16
C PRO A 23 -7.40 18.88 10.25
N MET A 24 -6.37 18.28 10.82
CA MET A 24 -5.03 18.88 10.85
C MET A 24 -4.35 18.66 9.50
N TYR A 25 -3.53 19.63 9.08
CA TYR A 25 -2.70 19.48 7.89
C TYR A 25 -1.79 18.24 8.03
N SER A 26 -1.77 17.42 7.00
CA SER A 26 -0.87 16.27 6.90
C SER A 26 -0.35 16.17 5.47
N GLU A 27 0.93 15.87 5.33
CA GLU A 27 1.61 15.70 4.05
C GLU A 27 2.28 14.34 4.00
N HIS A 28 2.12 13.64 2.88
CA HIS A 28 2.70 12.33 2.67
C HIS A 28 3.52 12.34 1.38
N VAL A 29 4.80 12.00 1.49
CA VAL A 29 5.70 11.83 0.33
C VAL A 29 5.87 10.35 0.06
N TYR A 30 5.60 9.94 -1.18
CA TYR A 30 5.79 8.58 -1.64
C TYR A 30 6.87 8.55 -2.73
N SER A 31 7.86 7.69 -2.57
CA SER A 31 8.93 7.49 -3.55
C SER A 31 9.16 6.01 -3.79
N ILE A 32 9.57 5.68 -5.02
CA ILE A 32 9.96 4.34 -5.42
C ILE A 32 11.42 4.40 -5.87
N ASP A 33 12.27 3.60 -5.24
CA ASP A 33 13.70 3.54 -5.58
C ASP A 33 13.96 2.49 -6.65
N PHE A 34 14.38 2.93 -7.83
CA PHE A 34 14.70 2.05 -8.97
C PHE A 34 16.16 1.62 -9.03
N ARG A 35 17.05 2.17 -8.17
CA ARG A 35 18.50 1.96 -8.26
C ARG A 35 18.90 0.49 -8.23
N LYS A 36 18.22 -0.30 -7.38
CA LYS A 36 18.39 -1.76 -7.29
C LYS A 36 18.37 -2.45 -8.66
N TYR A 37 17.52 -2.00 -9.57
CA TYR A 37 17.35 -2.63 -10.89
C TYR A 37 18.25 -1.99 -11.95
N SER A 38 18.44 -0.66 -11.90
CA SER A 38 19.33 0.03 -12.83
C SER A 38 20.79 -0.38 -12.66
N GLU A 39 21.24 -0.62 -11.43
CA GLU A 39 22.57 -1.18 -11.14
C GLU A 39 22.77 -2.59 -11.71
N GLN A 40 21.67 -3.32 -11.96
CA GLN A 40 21.65 -4.62 -12.62
C GLN A 40 21.45 -4.52 -14.14
N GLY A 41 21.50 -3.31 -14.71
CA GLY A 41 21.28 -3.06 -16.14
C GLY A 41 19.82 -3.09 -16.58
N PHE A 42 18.85 -3.20 -15.67
CA PHE A 42 17.42 -3.21 -16.00
C PHE A 42 16.82 -1.82 -15.86
N ILE A 43 16.23 -1.29 -16.93
CA ILE A 43 15.74 0.10 -16.97
C ILE A 43 14.26 0.14 -16.60
N ILE A 44 13.88 1.04 -15.69
CA ILE A 44 12.48 1.34 -15.37
C ILE A 44 12.31 2.84 -15.52
N THR A 45 11.39 3.27 -16.38
CA THR A 45 11.19 4.69 -16.65
C THR A 45 9.72 5.05 -16.87
N PRO A 46 9.25 6.19 -16.36
CA PRO A 46 7.88 6.66 -16.60
C PRO A 46 7.68 7.19 -18.02
N THR A 47 8.74 7.44 -18.80
CA THR A 47 8.64 7.87 -20.20
C THR A 47 8.62 6.67 -21.16
N ASP A 48 8.00 6.86 -22.32
CA ASP A 48 8.01 5.96 -23.47
C ASP A 48 9.23 6.18 -24.39
N ASN A 49 9.93 7.30 -24.26
CA ASN A 49 11.05 7.66 -25.12
C ASN A 49 12.37 7.11 -24.56
N ILE A 50 12.74 5.93 -25.04
CA ILE A 50 14.10 5.42 -24.90
C ILE A 50 14.85 5.70 -26.21
N ASN A 51 15.95 6.45 -26.13
CA ASN A 51 16.78 6.80 -27.30
C ASN A 51 17.64 5.60 -27.75
N ARG A 52 16.98 4.47 -28.01
CA ARG A 52 17.57 3.19 -28.45
C ARG A 52 16.53 2.44 -29.28
N GLU A 53 17.00 1.59 -30.18
CA GLU A 53 16.13 0.64 -30.85
C GLU A 53 15.67 -0.46 -29.88
N TYR A 54 14.43 -0.91 -30.03
CA TYR A 54 13.85 -1.94 -29.16
C TYR A 54 12.78 -2.76 -29.87
N THR A 55 12.54 -3.96 -29.34
CA THR A 55 11.39 -4.78 -29.68
C THR A 55 10.37 -4.74 -28.55
N SER A 56 9.11 -4.49 -28.90
CA SER A 56 7.96 -4.57 -28.01
C SER A 56 7.71 -6.01 -27.56
N LEU A 57 7.64 -6.27 -26.26
CA LEU A 57 7.35 -7.61 -25.73
C LEU A 57 5.91 -7.74 -25.24
N ALA A 58 5.51 -6.89 -24.30
CA ALA A 58 4.18 -6.96 -23.69
C ALA A 58 3.78 -5.64 -23.01
N ASP A 59 2.50 -5.34 -23.01
CA ASP A 59 1.91 -4.42 -22.03
C ASP A 59 1.59 -5.21 -20.76
N ILE A 60 2.15 -4.80 -19.63
CA ILE A 60 2.05 -5.53 -18.36
C ILE A 60 1.21 -4.72 -17.40
N GLU A 61 0.18 -5.33 -16.83
CA GLU A 61 -0.52 -4.83 -15.66
C GLU A 61 -0.52 -5.91 -14.57
N MET A 62 -0.10 -5.55 -13.37
CA MET A 62 -0.15 -6.43 -12.20
C MET A 62 -0.92 -5.75 -11.07
N VAL A 63 -1.96 -6.44 -10.59
CA VAL A 63 -2.83 -5.97 -9.51
C VAL A 63 -2.60 -6.80 -8.26
N PHE A 64 -2.20 -6.14 -7.18
CA PHE A 64 -2.01 -6.73 -5.87
C PHE A 64 -3.15 -6.28 -4.95
N THR A 65 -3.95 -7.24 -4.47
CA THR A 65 -5.05 -6.98 -3.53
C THR A 65 -4.65 -7.43 -2.14
N PHE A 66 -4.87 -6.59 -1.13
CA PHE A 66 -4.54 -6.91 0.25
C PHE A 66 -5.51 -7.97 0.77
N GLY A 67 -5.04 -8.90 1.60
CA GLY A 67 -5.91 -9.98 2.07
C GLY A 67 -5.21 -11.07 2.86
N TYR A 68 -6.00 -12.04 3.30
CA TYR A 68 -5.49 -13.20 4.03
C TYR A 68 -4.78 -14.19 3.11
N THR A 69 -3.61 -14.65 3.53
CA THR A 69 -2.83 -15.67 2.82
C THR A 69 -2.82 -16.99 3.60
N GLU A 70 -2.78 -18.11 2.87
CA GLU A 70 -2.67 -19.44 3.51
C GLU A 70 -1.27 -19.66 4.12
N LYS A 71 -0.23 -19.05 3.53
CA LYS A 71 1.15 -19.08 4.01
C LYS A 71 1.54 -17.71 4.55
N LYS A 72 2.30 -17.67 5.65
CA LYS A 72 2.92 -16.43 6.11
C LYS A 72 3.97 -15.97 5.09
N ILE A 73 3.69 -14.87 4.40
CA ILE A 73 4.66 -14.21 3.53
C ILE A 73 5.49 -13.28 4.41
N VAL A 74 6.73 -13.66 4.70
CA VAL A 74 7.65 -12.82 5.47
C VAL A 74 8.37 -11.89 4.50
N THR A 75 7.88 -10.66 4.35
CA THR A 75 8.60 -9.63 3.61
C THR A 75 9.76 -9.15 4.47
N ARG A 76 10.99 -9.59 4.20
CA ARG A 76 12.20 -9.01 4.80
C ARG A 76 12.66 -7.83 3.95
N ARG A 77 12.50 -6.59 4.41
CA ARG A 77 13.21 -5.42 3.84
C ARG A 77 13.43 -4.35 4.91
N GLY A 78 14.67 -4.19 5.35
CA GLY A 78 15.14 -3.08 6.20
C GLY A 78 14.38 -2.86 7.51
N PHE A 79 13.40 -1.96 7.48
CA PHE A 79 12.82 -1.27 8.62
C PHE A 79 11.69 -2.07 9.28
N SER A 80 12.04 -2.83 10.33
CA SER A 80 11.15 -3.30 11.40
C SER A 80 11.56 -2.48 12.63
N GLN A 81 10.74 -1.93 13.50
CA GLN A 81 9.37 -2.25 13.90
C GLN A 81 8.94 -1.01 14.71
N SER A 82 7.85 -0.32 14.40
CA SER A 82 7.12 0.25 15.53
C SER A 82 6.43 -0.94 16.18
N GLU A 83 6.97 -1.40 17.31
CA GLU A 83 6.24 -2.26 18.22
C GLU A 83 4.94 -1.52 18.56
N VAL A 84 3.84 -1.85 17.87
CA VAL A 84 2.51 -1.47 18.36
C VAL A 84 2.23 -2.40 19.52
N LYS A 85 2.77 -2.03 20.69
CA LYS A 85 2.17 -2.38 21.97
C LYS A 85 1.29 -1.20 22.36
N ASP A 86 -0.01 -1.43 22.31
CA ASP A 86 -0.92 -0.95 23.35
C ASP A 86 -2.15 -1.85 23.38
N ASP A 87 -1.93 -3.08 23.87
CA ASP A 87 -2.94 -4.06 24.29
C ASP A 87 -3.62 -3.62 25.60
N LEU A 88 -4.06 -2.36 25.70
CA LEU A 88 -4.48 -1.80 26.99
C LEU A 88 -5.90 -2.21 27.43
N TYR A 89 -6.69 -2.92 26.61
CA TYR A 89 -7.96 -3.51 27.06
C TYR A 89 -8.38 -4.77 26.27
N ILE A 90 -8.06 -5.97 26.77
CA ILE A 90 -8.87 -7.18 26.51
C ILE A 90 -8.98 -8.03 27.77
N ASP A 91 -10.21 -8.49 28.06
CA ASP A 91 -10.44 -9.58 29.02
C ASP A 91 -10.70 -10.95 28.37
N LYS A 92 -10.41 -12.00 29.14
CA LYS A 92 -10.32 -13.39 28.71
C LYS A 92 -11.63 -14.16 28.92
N ASN A 93 -12.53 -13.67 29.78
CA ASN A 93 -13.68 -14.48 30.24
C ASN A 93 -14.96 -14.36 29.42
N THR A 94 -14.99 -13.64 28.28
CA THR A 94 -16.19 -13.54 27.45
C THR A 94 -16.03 -14.18 26.06
N LEU A 95 -16.50 -15.44 26.02
CA LEU A 95 -17.42 -15.94 24.99
C LEU A 95 -16.86 -16.20 23.58
N ARG A 96 -16.59 -17.50 23.36
CA ARG A 96 -17.06 -18.30 22.21
C ARG A 96 -17.42 -17.51 20.95
N SER A 97 -16.41 -17.23 20.17
CA SER A 97 -16.51 -17.38 18.72
C SER A 97 -15.14 -17.87 18.26
N LYS A 98 -15.11 -19.03 17.58
CA LYS A 98 -13.94 -19.47 16.82
C LYS A 98 -13.48 -18.24 16.02
N LYS A 99 -12.35 -17.61 16.36
CA LYS A 99 -11.73 -16.62 15.47
C LYS A 99 -11.45 -17.37 14.17
N PRO A 100 -12.16 -17.11 13.05
CA PRO A 100 -11.69 -17.60 11.78
C PRO A 100 -10.49 -16.69 11.43
N ARG A 101 -9.34 -17.30 11.18
CA ARG A 101 -8.16 -16.70 10.51
C ARG A 101 -7.23 -15.93 11.45
N GLY A 102 -6.21 -16.63 11.93
CA GLY A 102 -5.05 -16.01 12.58
C GLY A 102 -4.25 -15.15 11.60
N ASP A 103 -3.64 -14.08 12.12
CA ASP A 103 -2.36 -13.39 11.82
C ASP A 103 -1.73 -13.46 10.41
N ASN A 104 -2.49 -13.77 9.37
CA ASN A 104 -1.97 -13.96 8.01
C ASN A 104 -2.54 -12.90 7.04
N TRP A 105 -2.95 -11.74 7.54
CA TRP A 105 -3.25 -10.61 6.66
C TRP A 105 -1.96 -10.11 6.02
N PHE A 106 -1.91 -10.08 4.69
CA PHE A 106 -0.77 -9.63 3.92
C PHE A 106 -1.07 -8.30 3.24
N THR A 107 -0.21 -7.33 3.51
CA THR A 107 -0.16 -6.04 2.82
C THR A 107 1.21 -5.97 2.12
N PRO A 108 1.27 -6.02 0.78
CA PRO A 108 2.53 -6.02 0.06
C PRO A 108 3.23 -4.65 0.17
N THR A 109 4.55 -4.66 0.42
CA THR A 109 5.35 -3.43 0.44
C THR A 109 5.60 -2.93 -0.99
N PRO A 110 5.82 -1.62 -1.21
CA PRO A 110 6.04 -1.07 -2.56
C PRO A 110 7.12 -1.80 -3.34
N GLU A 111 8.18 -2.24 -2.69
CA GLU A 111 9.31 -2.85 -3.36
C GLU A 111 9.19 -4.38 -3.44
N TYR A 112 8.31 -5.02 -2.66
CA TYR A 112 7.85 -6.39 -2.96
C TYR A 112 7.06 -6.39 -4.27
N VAL A 113 6.10 -5.47 -4.40
CA VAL A 113 5.27 -5.30 -5.61
C VAL A 113 6.16 -5.03 -6.83
N LEU A 114 7.11 -4.11 -6.68
CA LEU A 114 8.06 -3.80 -7.74
C LEU A 114 9.01 -4.96 -8.07
N ASP A 115 9.49 -5.70 -7.06
CA ASP A 115 10.34 -6.88 -7.29
C ASP A 115 9.60 -7.94 -8.13
N GLN A 116 8.34 -8.22 -7.80
CA GLN A 116 7.52 -9.17 -8.57
C GLN A 116 7.28 -8.67 -10.00
N PHE A 117 7.06 -7.36 -10.18
CA PHE A 117 6.81 -6.77 -11.50
C PHE A 117 8.05 -6.85 -12.40
N VAL A 118 9.22 -6.52 -11.86
CA VAL A 118 10.50 -6.64 -12.57
C VAL A 118 10.85 -8.10 -12.84
N GLN A 119 10.62 -9.01 -11.89
CA GLN A 119 10.85 -10.45 -12.10
C GLN A 119 9.99 -10.99 -13.25
N TYR A 120 8.71 -10.61 -13.31
CA TYR A 120 7.84 -11.01 -14.42
C TYR A 120 8.33 -10.44 -15.75
N ALA A 121 8.67 -9.15 -15.82
CA ALA A 121 9.20 -8.55 -17.05
C ALA A 121 10.51 -9.22 -17.51
N LYS A 122 11.44 -9.49 -16.59
CA LYS A 122 12.68 -10.24 -16.91
C LYS A 122 12.38 -11.66 -17.39
N SER A 123 11.35 -12.32 -16.84
CA SER A 123 10.99 -13.69 -17.23
C SER A 123 10.52 -13.81 -18.69
N ILE A 124 10.00 -12.74 -19.27
CA ILE A 124 9.63 -12.66 -20.69
C ILE A 124 10.75 -12.09 -21.57
N GLY A 125 11.96 -11.89 -21.01
CA GLY A 125 13.14 -11.44 -21.73
C GLY A 125 13.23 -9.92 -21.92
N ALA A 126 12.54 -9.14 -21.10
CA ALA A 126 12.64 -7.68 -21.13
C ALA A 126 13.95 -7.20 -20.51
N ASP A 127 14.49 -6.13 -21.08
CA ASP A 127 15.62 -5.36 -20.53
C ASP A 127 15.14 -4.07 -19.86
N ALA A 128 13.94 -3.62 -20.23
CA ALA A 128 13.36 -2.40 -19.69
C ALA A 128 11.84 -2.46 -19.58
N ILE A 129 11.31 -1.62 -18.68
CA ILE A 129 9.90 -1.25 -18.60
C ILE A 129 9.80 0.26 -18.82
N VAL A 130 9.11 0.64 -19.89
CA VAL A 130 8.81 2.03 -20.24
C VAL A 130 7.36 2.38 -19.91
N ASN A 131 7.03 3.67 -19.88
CA ASN A 131 5.68 4.15 -19.51
C ASN A 131 5.21 3.58 -18.14
N PHE A 132 6.15 3.41 -17.20
CA PHE A 132 5.88 2.83 -15.89
C PHE A 132 4.90 3.70 -15.08
N LYS A 133 3.88 3.07 -14.52
CA LYS A 133 2.88 3.69 -13.66
C LYS A 133 2.65 2.83 -12.41
N SER A 134 2.48 3.52 -11.28
CA SER A 134 2.14 2.90 -10.00
C SER A 134 0.92 3.61 -9.43
N ILE A 135 -0.17 2.87 -9.26
CA ILE A 135 -1.42 3.38 -8.69
C ILE A 135 -1.69 2.63 -7.40
N LYS A 136 -1.84 3.36 -6.29
CA LYS A 136 -2.31 2.82 -5.02
C LYS A 136 -3.74 3.27 -4.79
N ILE A 137 -4.66 2.32 -4.67
CA ILE A 137 -6.06 2.57 -4.36
C ILE A 137 -6.28 2.30 -2.88
N GLU A 138 -6.59 3.37 -2.15
CA GLU A 138 -6.82 3.35 -0.69
C GLU A 138 -8.28 2.98 -0.34
N SER A 139 -8.82 1.96 -1.03
CA SER A 139 -10.10 1.33 -0.66
C SER A 139 -9.86 0.15 0.29
N TYR A 140 -10.90 -0.40 0.92
CA TYR A 140 -10.79 -1.64 1.69
C TYR A 140 -11.44 -2.82 0.95
N PRO A 141 -10.70 -3.91 0.65
CA PRO A 141 -9.26 -4.07 0.85
C PRO A 141 -8.45 -3.20 -0.13
N GLY A 142 -7.28 -2.75 0.33
CA GLY A 142 -6.39 -1.91 -0.48
C GLY A 142 -5.87 -2.63 -1.70
N LYS A 143 -5.56 -1.86 -2.74
CA LYS A 143 -4.99 -2.38 -3.98
C LYS A 143 -3.79 -1.57 -4.42
N VAL A 144 -2.79 -2.25 -4.96
CA VAL A 144 -1.65 -1.63 -5.67
C VAL A 144 -1.64 -2.20 -7.08
N THR A 145 -1.68 -1.32 -8.07
CA THR A 145 -1.57 -1.68 -9.48
C THR A 145 -0.27 -1.09 -10.03
N LEU A 146 0.57 -1.94 -10.60
CA LEU A 146 1.70 -1.51 -11.42
C LEU A 146 1.38 -1.79 -12.88
N SER A 147 1.69 -0.85 -13.76
CA SER A 147 1.63 -1.06 -15.19
C SER A 147 2.82 -0.46 -15.92
N GLY A 148 3.07 -0.95 -17.13
CA GLY A 148 4.14 -0.49 -17.98
C GLY A 148 4.37 -1.42 -19.16
N PHE A 149 5.11 -0.93 -20.14
CA PHE A 149 5.38 -1.64 -21.38
C PHE A 149 6.77 -2.26 -21.34
N ALA A 150 6.83 -3.59 -21.40
CA ALA A 150 8.08 -4.34 -21.42
C ALA A 150 8.67 -4.35 -22.83
N ILE A 151 9.95 -4.03 -22.90
CA ILE A 151 10.71 -3.99 -24.15
C ILE A 151 12.03 -4.74 -24.00
N LYS A 152 12.51 -5.25 -25.14
CA LYS A 152 13.87 -5.76 -25.31
C LYS A 152 14.69 -4.75 -26.07
N ILE A 153 15.82 -4.31 -25.52
CA ILE A 153 16.68 -3.33 -26.20
C ILE A 153 17.48 -4.08 -27.28
N LEU A 154 17.58 -3.48 -28.46
CA LEU A 154 18.42 -3.99 -29.54
C LEU A 154 19.82 -3.37 -29.38
N ASP A 155 20.85 -4.21 -29.55
CA ASP A 155 22.26 -3.78 -29.56
C ASP A 155 22.60 -3.01 -30.84
#